data_AF-A0A3D3RIG9-F1
#
_entry.id   AF-A0A3D3RIG9-F1
#
_cell.length_a   1.000
_cell.length_b   1.000
_cell.length_c   1.000
_cell.angle_alpha   90.00
_cell.angle_beta   90.00
_cell.angle_gamma   90.00
#
_symmetry.space_group_name_H-M   'P 1'
#
loop_
_entity.id
_entity.type
_entity.pdbx_description
1 polymer ?
#
loop_
_entity_poly.entity_id
_entity_poly.type
_entity_poly.pdbx_seq_one_letter_code
_entity_poly.pdbx_strand_id
1 'polypeptide(L)' 'MSFLPINRKEMEERGWEQADFVYITGDAYVDHHSFGVAIISRVLEAHG' A
#
# COMPACT_ATOMS: atom_id res chain seq x y z
N MET A 1 3.44 -12.54 3.39
CA MET A 1 3.49 -11.08 3.16
C MET A 1 2.11 -10.52 3.44
N SER A 2 2.01 -9.42 4.19
CA SER A 2 0.72 -8.75 4.46
C SER A 2 0.44 -7.67 3.41
N PHE A 3 -0.82 -7.51 3.00
CA PHE A 3 -1.27 -6.48 2.05
C PHE A 3 -1.01 -5.06 2.59
N LEU A 4 -0.70 -4.10 1.71
CA LEU A 4 -0.64 -2.69 2.07
C LEU A 4 -1.94 -2.23 2.75
N PRO A 5 -1.86 -1.30 3.71
CA PRO A 5 -3.04 -0.83 4.42
C PRO A 5 -3.99 -0.09 3.47
N ILE A 6 -5.27 -0.48 3.50
CA ILE A 6 -6.34 0.15 2.72
C ILE A 6 -7.27 1.00 3.59
N ASN A 7 -7.06 1.00 4.91
CA ASN A 7 -7.82 1.78 5.87
C ASN A 7 -6.96 2.18 7.08
N ARG A 8 -7.52 3.09 7.91
CA ARG A 8 -6.84 3.64 9.09
C ARG A 8 -6.49 2.59 10.15
N LYS A 9 -7.35 1.59 10.36
CA LYS A 9 -7.12 0.54 11.36
C LYS A 9 -5.89 -0.29 11.02
N GLU A 10 -5.71 -0.64 9.76
CA GLU A 10 -4.53 -1.38 9.27
C GLU A 10 -3.25 -0.55 9.34
N MET A 11 -3.34 0.77 9.15
CA MET A 11 -2.21 1.67 9.38
C MET A 11 -1.80 1.66 10.85
N GLU A 12 -2.76 1.77 11.77
CA GLU A 12 -2.51 1.74 13.21
C GLU A 12 -1.93 0.39 13.67
N GLU A 13 -2.40 -0.73 13.14
CA GLU A 13 -1.84 -2.07 13.37
C GLU A 13 -0.37 -2.18 12.93
N ARG A 14 0.04 -1.36 11.95
CA ARG A 14 1.43 -1.26 11.44
C ARG A 14 2.24 -0.15 12.11
N GLY A 15 1.65 0.60 13.05
CA GLY A 15 2.30 1.74 13.70
C GLY A 15 2.48 2.97 12.81
N TRP A 16 1.71 3.09 11.72
CA TRP A 16 1.76 4.24 10.81
C TRP A 16 0.83 5.34 11.30
N GLU A 17 1.39 6.51 11.65
CA GLU A 17 0.59 7.67 12.07
C GLU A 17 -0.11 8.35 10.87
N GLN A 18 0.55 8.35 9.72
CA GLN A 18 0.06 8.93 8.46
C GLN A 18 0.68 8.20 7.26
N ALA A 19 0.10 8.40 6.07
CA ALA A 19 0.67 7.96 4.81
C ALA A 19 1.20 9.19 4.06
N ASP A 20 2.44 9.14 3.58
CA ASP A 20 3.01 10.22 2.77
C ASP A 20 2.41 10.27 1.36
N PHE A 21 1.97 9.11 0.87
CA PHE A 21 1.35 8.95 -0.44
C PHE A 21 0.16 7.98 -0.37
N VAL A 22 -0.90 8.30 -1.10
CA VAL A 22 -2.07 7.42 -1.27
C VAL A 22 -2.30 7.21 -2.76
N TYR A 23 -2.20 5.95 -3.21
CA TYR A 23 -2.49 5.58 -4.59
C TYR A 23 -3.98 5.26 -4.75
N ILE A 24 -4.73 6.13 -5.45
CA ILE A 24 -6.13 5.86 -5.79
C ILE A 24 -6.20 5.21 -7.18
N THR A 25 -6.88 4.07 -7.28
CA THR A 25 -7.15 3.37 -8.54
C THR A 25 -8.64 3.02 -8.65
N GLY A 26 -9.17 3.02 -9.87
CA GLY A 26 -10.53 2.54 -10.15
C GLY A 26 -10.62 1.02 -10.32
N ASP A 27 -9.49 0.32 -10.31
CA ASP A 27 -9.39 -1.13 -10.40
C ASP A 27 -9.38 -1.76 -8.99
N ALA A 28 -9.62 -3.07 -8.90
CA ALA A 28 -9.40 -3.81 -7.67
C ALA A 28 -7.91 -3.79 -7.29
N TYR A 29 -7.62 -3.63 -6.01
CA TYR A 29 -6.25 -3.77 -5.52
C TYR A 29 -5.83 -5.25 -5.57
N VAL A 30 -4.90 -5.57 -6.49
CA VAL A 30 -4.29 -6.89 -6.64
C VAL A 30 -2.78 -6.77 -6.41
N ASP A 31 -2.29 -7.39 -5.34
CA ASP A 31 -0.88 -7.39 -4.96
C ASP A 31 -0.09 -8.40 -5.80
N HIS A 32 0.11 -8.07 -7.08
CA HIS A 32 0.79 -8.91 -8.05
C HIS A 32 1.79 -8.10 -8.87
N HIS A 33 2.96 -8.67 -9.16
CA HIS A 33 4.07 -8.02 -9.88
C HIS A 33 3.77 -7.64 -11.35
N SER A 34 2.54 -7.88 -11.82
CA SER A 34 2.08 -7.47 -13.15
C SER A 34 1.25 -6.17 -13.08
N PHE A 35 0.93 -5.72 -11.87
CA PHE A 35 0.12 -4.54 -11.61
C PHE A 35 1.01 -3.40 -11.14
N GLY A 36 0.97 -2.28 -11.87
CA GLY A 36 1.82 -1.12 -11.58
C GLY A 36 1.59 -0.55 -10.17
N VAL A 37 0.33 -0.49 -9.72
CA VAL A 37 -0.02 -0.02 -8.36
C VAL A 37 0.70 -0.82 -7.28
N ALA A 38 0.75 -2.15 -7.43
CA ALA A 38 1.43 -3.03 -6.47
C ALA A 38 2.94 -2.79 -6.49
N ILE A 39 3.58 -2.77 -7.67
CA ILE A 39 5.03 -2.57 -7.78
C ILE A 39 5.45 -1.22 -7.19
N ILE A 40 4.81 -0.13 -7.61
CA ILE A 40 5.16 1.22 -7.16
C ILE A 40 5.02 1.33 -5.64
N SER A 41 3.88 0.90 -5.10
CA SER A 41 3.59 1.06 -3.68
C SER A 41 4.48 0.17 -2.81
N ARG A 42 4.82 -1.04 -3.27
CA ARG A 42 5.75 -1.96 -2.56
C ARG A 42 7.18 -1.47 -2.59
N VAL A 43 7.62 -0.88 -3.70
CA VAL A 43 8.95 -0.27 -3.78
C VAL A 43 9.06 0.89 -2.80
N LEU A 44 8.06 1.79 -2.76
CA LEU A 44 8.04 2.88 -1.80
C LEU A 44 8.03 2.36 -0.34
N GLU A 45 7.13 1.41 -0.01
CA GLU A 45 7.09 0.78 1.32
C GLU A 45 8.44 0.17 1.75
N ALA A 46 9.18 -0.43 0.82
CA ALA A 46 10.48 -1.03 1.09
C ALA A 46 11.60 -0.01 1.35
N HIS A 47 11.42 1.25 0.94
CA HIS A 47 12.43 2.30 1.05
C HIS A 47 12.14 3.35 2.13
N GLY A 48 10.95 3.33 2.75
CA GLY A 48 10.56 4.21 3.86
C GLY A 48 10.26 5.63 3.39
#